data_AF-A0A8B7DFY3-F1
#
_entry.id   AF-A0A8B7DFY3-F1
#
_cell.length_a   1.000
_cell.length_b   1.000
_cell.length_c   1.000
_cell.angle_alpha   90.00
_cell.angle_beta   90.00
_cell.angle_gamma   90.00
#
_symmetry.space_group_name_H-M   'P 1'
#
loop_
_entity.id
_entity.type
_entity.pdbx_description
1 polymer ?
#
loop_
_entity_poly.entity_id
_entity_poly.type
_entity_poly.pdbx_seq_one_letter_code
_entity_poly.pdbx_strand_id
1 'polypeptide(L)'
;MTCLITQGLPAHLVAVQGLKEMVIKKQVDAKKRLMKGLGIWFPEIKLHSIDNSQDAEVVIRLLINKKSKSIHYREHRPYLMAEHLEFVEEDVSIF
;
A
#
# COMPACT_ATOMS: atom_id res chain seq x y z
N MET A 1 -2.33 -12.10 -2.16
CA MET A 1 -2.22 -11.72 -0.74
C MET A 1 -1.26 -12.60 0.05
N THR A 2 -1.33 -13.92 -0.07
CA THR A 2 -0.43 -14.87 0.64
C THR A 2 1.05 -14.52 0.49
N CYS A 3 1.56 -14.34 -0.74
CA CYS A 3 2.96 -14.02 -0.99
C CYS A 3 3.44 -12.71 -0.33
N LEU A 4 2.60 -11.67 -0.31
CA LEU A 4 2.95 -10.38 0.28
C LEU A 4 3.07 -10.46 1.81
N ILE A 5 2.22 -11.28 2.44
CA ILE A 5 2.25 -11.47 3.89
C ILE A 5 3.45 -12.33 4.28
N THR A 6 3.73 -13.40 3.52
CA THR A 6 4.86 -14.30 3.81
C THR A 6 6.22 -13.65 3.54
N GLN A 7 6.31 -12.70 2.60
CA GLN A 7 7.54 -11.94 2.32
C GLN A 7 7.86 -10.87 3.38
N GLY A 8 6.92 -10.59 4.29
CA GLY A 8 7.06 -9.52 5.28
C GLY A 8 6.48 -8.21 4.77
N LEU A 9 5.19 -8.01 5.02
CA LEU A 9 4.50 -6.78 4.61
C LEU A 9 4.99 -5.56 5.43
N PRO A 10 5.37 -4.45 4.77
CA PRO A 10 5.70 -3.19 5.43
C PRO A 10 4.46 -2.54 6.06
N ALA A 11 4.60 -1.31 6.56
CA ALA A 11 3.46 -0.53 7.04
C ALA A 11 2.40 -0.42 5.93
N HIS A 12 1.17 -0.87 6.22
CA HIS A 12 0.08 -0.93 5.27
C HIS A 12 -1.13 -0.13 5.76
N LEU A 13 -1.95 0.30 4.81
CA LEU A 13 -3.22 0.97 5.01
C LEU A 13 -4.20 0.41 4.00
N VAL A 14 -5.44 0.20 4.41
CA VAL A 14 -6.49 -0.30 3.52
C VAL A 14 -7.46 0.82 3.20
N ALA A 15 -7.66 1.02 1.91
CA ALA A 15 -8.62 1.97 1.40
C ALA A 15 -9.62 1.29 0.46
N VAL A 16 -10.77 1.94 0.28
CA VAL A 16 -11.86 1.49 -0.59
C VAL A 16 -12.27 2.61 -1.51
N GLN A 17 -12.65 2.24 -2.72
CA GLN A 17 -13.19 3.12 -3.75
C GLN A 17 -14.51 2.53 -4.27
N GLY A 18 -15.40 3.39 -4.74
CA GLY A 18 -16.71 3.02 -5.29
C GLY A 18 -17.82 2.87 -4.25
N LEU A 19 -17.61 3.27 -2.98
CA LEU A 19 -18.70 3.26 -2.00
C LEU A 19 -19.77 4.28 -2.35
N LYS A 20 -19.38 5.48 -2.81
CA LYS A 20 -20.33 6.54 -3.21
C LYS A 20 -21.16 6.21 -4.46
N GLU A 21 -20.69 5.30 -5.30
CA GLU A 21 -21.43 4.85 -6.50
C GLU A 21 -22.58 3.89 -6.14
N MET A 22 -22.57 3.33 -4.92
CA MET A 22 -23.63 2.47 -4.43
C MET A 22 -24.76 3.25 -3.77
N VAL A 23 -25.98 2.70 -3.82
CA VAL A 23 -27.12 3.20 -3.06
C VAL A 23 -26.77 3.30 -1.57
N ILE A 24 -27.01 4.46 -0.96
CA ILE A 24 -26.64 4.80 0.44
C ILE A 24 -26.99 3.68 1.44
N LYS A 25 -28.17 3.06 1.26
CA LYS A 25 -28.65 1.96 2.11
C LYS A 25 -27.72 0.73 2.11
N LYS A 26 -27.04 0.44 1.00
CA LYS A 26 -26.14 -0.72 0.85
C LYS A 26 -24.68 -0.41 1.20
N GLN A 27 -24.30 0.86 1.32
CA GLN A 27 -22.92 1.27 1.57
C GLN A 27 -22.40 0.73 2.91
N VAL A 28 -23.21 0.82 3.95
CA VAL A 28 -22.86 0.34 5.30
C VAL A 28 -22.65 -1.18 5.30
N ASP A 29 -23.53 -1.92 4.64
CA ASP A 29 -23.45 -3.37 4.55
C ASP A 29 -22.25 -3.82 3.70
N ALA A 30 -21.98 -3.14 2.58
CA ALA A 30 -20.80 -3.37 1.76
C ALA A 30 -19.52 -3.15 2.57
N LYS A 31 -19.44 -2.04 3.33
CA LYS A 31 -18.30 -1.74 4.20
C LYS A 31 -18.08 -2.84 5.25
N LYS A 32 -19.15 -3.31 5.90
CA LYS A 32 -19.09 -4.42 6.89
C LYS A 32 -18.62 -5.72 6.25
N ARG A 33 -19.11 -6.07 5.06
CA ARG A 33 -18.70 -7.28 4.34
C ARG A 33 -17.21 -7.23 3.97
N LEU A 34 -16.73 -6.08 3.49
CA LEU A 34 -15.31 -5.88 3.20
C LEU A 34 -14.45 -6.01 4.45
N MET A 35 -14.84 -5.36 5.55
CA MET A 35 -14.14 -5.48 6.83
C MET A 35 -14.07 -6.93 7.32
N LYS A 36 -15.16 -7.69 7.18
CA LYS A 36 -15.19 -9.12 7.55
C LYS A 36 -14.27 -9.98 6.69
N GLY A 37 -14.27 -9.77 5.37
CA GLY A 37 -13.41 -10.54 4.46
C GLY A 37 -11.93 -10.22 4.64
N LEU A 38 -11.60 -8.94 4.83
CA LEU A 38 -10.23 -8.49 5.05
C LEU A 38 -9.71 -8.82 6.45
N GLY A 39 -10.60 -8.92 7.44
CA GLY A 39 -10.26 -9.29 8.81
C GLY A 39 -9.60 -10.68 8.96
N ILE A 40 -9.75 -11.54 7.96
CA ILE A 40 -9.04 -12.84 7.89
C ILE A 40 -7.53 -12.62 7.70
N TRP A 41 -7.16 -11.56 6.97
CA TRP A 41 -5.77 -11.29 6.57
C TRP A 41 -5.09 -10.26 7.46
N PHE A 42 -5.84 -9.30 7.99
CA PHE A 42 -5.29 -8.33 8.94
C PHE A 42 -6.24 -8.11 10.12
N PRO A 43 -5.82 -8.43 11.36
CA PRO A 43 -6.58 -8.08 12.55
C PRO A 43 -6.54 -6.56 12.75
N GLU A 44 -7.68 -5.94 13.05
CA GLU A 44 -7.84 -4.49 13.31
C GLU A 44 -7.70 -3.53 12.11
N ILE A 45 -8.26 -3.88 10.96
CA ILE A 45 -8.28 -2.98 9.79
C ILE A 45 -9.24 -1.82 9.99
N LYS A 46 -8.72 -0.61 9.84
CA LYS A 46 -9.52 0.59 9.58
C LYS A 46 -9.62 0.80 8.07
N LEU A 47 -10.85 0.84 7.56
CA LEU A 47 -11.14 1.03 6.15
C LEU A 47 -11.39 2.52 5.87
N HIS A 48 -10.54 3.12 5.05
CA HIS A 48 -10.65 4.52 4.61
C HIS A 48 -11.29 4.59 3.22
N SER A 49 -12.14 5.59 2.95
CA SER A 49 -12.66 5.82 1.59
C SER A 49 -11.72 6.74 0.83
N ILE A 50 -11.63 6.61 -0.49
CA ILE A 50 -10.92 7.54 -1.39
C ILE A 50 -11.88 8.10 -2.46
N ASP A 51 -13.19 8.05 -2.21
CA ASP A 51 -14.21 8.56 -3.15
C ASP A 51 -14.29 10.09 -3.20
N ASN A 52 -13.51 10.80 -2.36
CA ASN A 52 -13.49 12.25 -2.30
C ASN A 52 -12.06 12.76 -2.19
N SER A 53 -11.79 13.96 -2.71
CA SER A 53 -10.48 14.59 -2.58
C SER A 53 -10.07 14.80 -1.12
N GLN A 54 -11.01 15.20 -0.26
CA GLN A 54 -10.75 15.38 1.18
C GLN A 54 -10.43 14.05 1.87
N ASP A 55 -11.12 12.97 1.50
CA ASP A 55 -10.86 11.65 2.09
C ASP A 55 -9.50 11.11 1.62
N ALA A 56 -9.13 11.37 0.36
CA ALA A 56 -7.80 11.06 -0.19
C ALA A 56 -6.68 11.80 0.55
N GLU A 57 -6.88 13.09 0.86
CA GLU A 57 -5.91 13.88 1.62
C GLU A 57 -5.70 13.31 3.03
N VAL A 58 -6.77 12.87 3.69
CA VAL A 58 -6.68 12.19 4.98
C VAL A 58 -5.88 10.90 4.87
N VAL A 59 -6.09 10.10 3.82
CA VAL A 59 -5.31 8.88 3.58
C VAL A 59 -3.83 9.19 3.38
N ILE A 60 -3.49 10.21 2.59
CA ILE A 60 -2.10 10.63 2.37
C ILE A 60 -1.46 11.06 3.70
N ARG A 61 -2.17 11.87 4.50
CA ARG A 61 -1.70 12.30 5.82
C ARG A 61 -1.45 11.12 6.75
N LEU A 62 -2.32 10.10 6.70
CA LEU A 62 -2.13 8.87 7.46
C LEU A 62 -0.91 8.08 6.99
N LEU A 63 -0.65 8.01 5.67
CA LEU A 63 0.53 7.34 5.12
C LEU A 63 1.83 8.03 5.54
N ILE A 64 1.88 9.36 5.45
CA ILE A 64 3.05 10.16 5.84
C ILE A 64 3.37 9.98 7.34
N ASN A 65 2.34 9.99 8.19
CA ASN A 65 2.50 9.86 9.64
C ASN A 65 2.56 8.39 10.11
N LYS A 66 2.41 7.41 9.21
CA LYS A 66 2.42 6.01 9.59
C LYS A 66 3.85 5.62 9.95
N LYS A 67 4.04 5.13 11.18
CA LYS A 67 5.32 4.53 11.58
C LYS A 67 5.67 3.40 10.60
N SER A 68 6.80 3.55 9.90
CA SER A 68 7.32 2.50 9.03
C SER A 68 7.56 1.24 9.84
N LYS A 69 7.12 0.10 9.30
CA LYS A 69 7.37 -1.21 9.90
C LYS A 69 8.67 -1.73 9.31
N SER A 70 9.67 -1.93 10.17
CA SER A 70 10.93 -2.57 9.82
C SER A 70 10.67 -3.95 9.20
N ILE A 71 11.24 -4.18 8.03
CA ILE A 71 11.40 -5.53 7.46
C ILE A 71 12.85 -5.91 7.68
N HIS A 72 13.09 -6.89 8.56
CA HIS A 72 14.44 -7.27 9.02
C HIS A 72 15.43 -7.45 7.86
N TYR A 73 15.06 -8.23 6.83
CA TYR A 73 15.92 -8.46 5.67
C TYR A 73 16.28 -7.18 4.90
N ARG A 74 15.33 -6.25 4.77
CA ARG A 74 15.50 -4.98 4.05
C ARG A 74 16.34 -3.97 4.84
N GLU A 75 16.28 -3.99 6.17
CA GLU A 75 17.08 -3.08 7.00
C GLU A 75 18.54 -3.53 7.17
N HIS A 76 18.81 -4.84 7.10
CA HIS A 76 20.17 -5.38 7.30
C HIS A 76 21.00 -5.42 6.02
N ARG A 77 20.42 -5.06 4.87
CA ARG A 77 21.10 -5.06 3.57
C ARG A 77 20.95 -3.69 2.92
N PRO A 78 22.02 -3.03 2.48
CA PRO A 78 21.90 -1.79 1.71
C PRO A 78 21.17 -2.07 0.39
N TYR A 79 20.23 -1.20 0.05
CA TYR A 79 19.45 -1.26 -1.18
C TYR A 79 19.22 0.16 -1.70
N LEU A 80 19.05 0.29 -3.02
CA LEU A 80 18.74 1.56 -3.69
C LEU A 80 17.57 1.32 -4.66
N MET A 81 16.68 2.30 -4.76
CA MET A 81 15.71 2.37 -5.84
C MET A 81 16.27 3.29 -6.92
N ALA A 82 16.51 2.76 -8.11
CA ALA A 82 16.98 3.56 -9.24
C ALA A 82 15.79 4.34 -9.84
N GLU A 83 15.85 5.67 -9.80
CA GLU A 83 14.87 6.55 -10.44
C GLU A 83 15.21 6.79 -11.91
N HIS A 84 16.51 6.92 -12.19
CA HIS A 84 17.06 7.09 -13.52
C HIS A 84 18.22 6.11 -13.72
N LEU A 85 18.26 5.49 -14.90
CA LEU A 85 19.31 4.54 -15.28
C LEU A 85 19.69 4.81 -16.73
N GLU A 86 20.95 5.16 -16.94
CA GLU A 86 21.52 5.36 -18.26
C GLU A 86 22.53 4.25 -18.52
N PHE A 87 22.40 3.62 -19.67
CA PHE A 87 23.33 2.60 -20.12
C PHE A 87 24.42 3.27 -20.94
N VAL A 88 25.68 3.01 -20.59
CA VAL A 88 26.85 3.50 -21.33
C VAL A 88 27.57 2.29 -21.90
N GLU A 89 27.70 2.23 -23.22
CA GLU A 89 28.52 1.24 -23.90
C GLU A 89 29.99 1.65 -23.75
N GLU A 90 30.78 0.81 -23.08
CA GLU A 90 32.23 0.92 -23.13
C GLU A 90 32.71 0.28 -24.44
N ASP A 91 32.93 1.09 -25.47
CA ASP A 91 33.72 0.68 -26.63
C ASP A 91 35.16 0.44 -26.17
N VAL A 92 35.45 -0.79 -25.75
CA VAL A 92 36.81 -1.27 -25.52
C VAL A 92 37.50 -1.35 -26.88
N SER A 93 37.99 -0.20 -27.33
CA SER A 93 38.94 -0.08 -28.43
C SER A 93 40.26 -0.66 -27.92
N ILE A 94 40.44 -1.96 -28.14
CA ILE A 94 41.66 -2.70 -27.81
C ILE A 94 42.82 -2.03 -28.57
N PHE A 95 43.82 -1.56 -27.82
CA PHE A 95 45.11 -1.07 -28.31
C PHE A 95 45.85 -2.11 -29.15
#